data_AF-A0A2R9UCE9-F1
#
_entry.id   AF-A0A2R9UCE9-F1
#
_cell.length_a   1.000
_cell.length_b   1.000
_cell.length_c   1.000
_cell.angle_alpha   90.00
_cell.angle_beta   90.00
_cell.angle_gamma   90.00
#
_symmetry.space_group_name_H-M   'P 1'
#
loop_
_entity.id
_entity.type
_entity.pdbx_description
1 polymer ?
#
loop_
_entity_poly.entity_id
_entity_poly.type
_entity_poly.pdbx_seq_one_letter_code
_entity_poly.pdbx_strand_id
1 'polypeptide(L)'
;MQSPIDLDWTLAALLEWIGADDRRCHDAQLRDLLEAIDPGAPVRSSGVVVLVRSLAARVVAEPTLGARRIRDVLGIPVESGVEADRVLLAV
;
A
#
# COMPACT_ATOMS: atom_id res chain seq x y z
N MET A 1 -4.68 14.80 -10.84
CA MET A 1 -3.66 13.92 -11.43
C MET A 1 -3.77 12.59 -10.70
N GLN A 2 -4.16 11.53 -11.41
CA GLN A 2 -4.36 10.19 -10.86
C GLN A 2 -3.01 9.69 -10.36
N SER A 3 -2.88 9.39 -9.07
CA SER A 3 -1.72 8.62 -8.59
C SER A 3 -1.78 7.26 -9.31
N PRO A 4 -0.69 6.75 -9.93
CA PRO A 4 -0.73 5.51 -10.70
C PRO A 4 -0.92 4.25 -9.83
N ILE A 5 -0.93 4.41 -8.51
CA ILE A 5 -1.09 3.35 -7.54
C ILE A 5 -2.54 3.29 -7.08
N ASP A 6 -3.15 2.13 -7.26
CA ASP A 6 -4.50 1.85 -6.78
C ASP A 6 -4.43 1.22 -5.38
N LEU A 7 -5.14 1.82 -4.42
CA LEU A 7 -5.19 1.34 -3.04
C LEU A 7 -5.89 -0.03 -2.88
N ASP A 8 -6.61 -0.51 -3.92
CA ASP A 8 -7.14 -1.87 -3.97
C ASP A 8 -6.11 -2.92 -4.39
N TRP A 9 -4.94 -2.52 -4.89
CA TRP A 9 -3.86 -3.45 -5.19
C TRP A 9 -3.37 -4.18 -3.94
N THR A 10 -2.96 -5.43 -4.15
CA THR A 10 -2.27 -6.19 -3.12
C THR A 10 -0.81 -5.75 -3.01
N LEU A 11 -0.17 -6.03 -1.86
CA LEU A 11 1.26 -5.78 -1.70
C LEU A 11 2.10 -6.56 -2.73
N ALA A 12 1.70 -7.77 -3.11
CA ALA A 12 2.36 -8.53 -4.17
C ALA A 12 2.27 -7.82 -5.53
N ALA A 13 1.09 -7.32 -5.91
CA ALA A 13 0.90 -6.59 -7.16
C ALA A 13 1.70 -5.27 -7.21
N LEU A 14 1.79 -4.57 -6.06
CA LEU A 14 2.66 -3.40 -5.94
C LEU A 14 4.13 -3.76 -6.17
N LEU A 15 4.63 -4.81 -5.53
CA LEU A 15 6.02 -5.26 -5.69
C LEU A 15 6.33 -5.72 -7.12
N GLU A 16 5.40 -6.42 -7.76
CA GLU A 16 5.50 -6.81 -9.17
C GLU A 16 5.56 -5.58 -10.08
N TRP A 17 4.67 -4.61 -9.88
CA TRP A 17 4.67 -3.37 -10.64
C TRP A 17 5.97 -2.57 -10.46
N ILE A 18 6.51 -2.50 -9.25
CA ILE A 18 7.82 -1.87 -8.99
C ILE A 18 8.93 -2.66 -9.71
N GLY A 19 8.96 -3.98 -9.57
CA GLY A 19 10.01 -4.85 -10.15
C GLY A 19 10.01 -4.91 -11.68
N ALA A 20 8.91 -4.53 -12.33
CA ALA A 20 8.80 -4.48 -13.79
C ALA A 20 9.60 -3.33 -14.43
N ASP A 21 10.03 -2.32 -13.66
CA ASP A 21 10.83 -1.19 -14.14
C ASP A 21 11.81 -0.74 -13.06
N ASP A 22 13.12 -0.96 -13.30
CA ASP A 22 14.19 -0.61 -12.37
C ASP A 22 14.15 0.86 -11.92
N ARG A 23 13.63 1.77 -12.76
CA ARG A 23 13.46 3.18 -12.41
C ARG A 23 12.54 3.37 -11.20
N ARG A 24 11.53 2.49 -11.02
CA ARG A 24 10.57 2.53 -9.90
C ARG A 24 11.24 2.10 -8.59
N CYS A 25 12.24 1.23 -8.64
CA CYS A 25 13.05 0.89 -7.46
C CYS A 25 13.81 2.12 -6.92
N HIS A 26 14.03 3.13 -7.74
CA HIS A 26 14.73 4.37 -7.38
C HIS A 26 13.80 5.59 -7.28
N ASP A 27 12.49 5.42 -7.45
CA ASP A 27 11.53 6.52 -7.48
C ASP A 27 11.22 7.04 -6.07
N ALA A 28 11.79 8.20 -5.73
CA ALA A 28 11.61 8.85 -4.44
C ALA A 28 10.14 9.15 -4.08
N GLN A 29 9.23 9.24 -5.06
CA GLN A 29 7.80 9.45 -4.78
C GLN A 29 7.14 8.25 -4.08
N LEU A 30 7.72 7.06 -4.22
CA LEU A 30 7.22 5.84 -3.56
C LEU A 30 7.64 5.72 -2.10
N ARG A 31 8.58 6.54 -1.66
CA ARG A 31 9.20 6.42 -0.34
C ARG A 31 8.16 6.49 0.78
N ASP A 32 7.37 7.56 0.81
CA ASP A 32 6.41 7.80 1.90
C ASP A 32 5.36 6.69 1.97
N LEU A 33 4.91 6.18 0.81
CA LEU A 33 3.99 5.05 0.74
C LEU A 33 4.62 3.77 1.31
N LEU A 34 5.86 3.45 0.92
CA LEU A 34 6.55 2.25 1.38
C LEU A 34 6.89 2.32 2.88
N GLU A 35 7.26 3.50 3.39
CA GLU A 35 7.46 3.74 4.83
C GLU A 35 6.14 3.59 5.62
N ALA A 36 5.02 4.04 5.06
CA ALA A 36 3.71 3.86 5.68
C ALA A 36 3.25 2.39 5.69
N ILE A 37 3.58 1.62 4.64
CA ILE A 37 3.29 0.17 4.56
C ILE A 37 4.20 -0.64 5.50
N ASP A 38 5.48 -0.29 5.58
CA ASP A 38 6.49 -1.00 6.37
C ASP A 38 7.25 -0.04 7.31
N PRO A 39 6.62 0.45 8.39
CA PRO A 39 7.24 1.41 9.31
C PRO A 39 8.40 0.80 10.12
N GLY A 40 8.55 -0.52 10.11
CA GLY A 40 9.63 -1.25 10.78
C GLY A 40 10.89 -1.41 9.93
N ALA A 41 10.86 -1.00 8.65
CA ALA A 41 12.02 -1.04 7.80
C ALA A 41 13.16 -0.17 8.40
N PRO A 42 14.44 -0.57 8.25
CA PRO A 42 15.55 0.17 8.82
C PRO A 42 15.63 1.59 8.24
N VAL A 43 15.13 2.56 9.03
CA VAL A 43 14.95 4.00 8.74
C VAL A 43 16.23 4.71 8.28
N ARG A 44 17.41 4.07 8.44
CA ARG A 44 18.72 4.63 8.08
C ARG A 44 19.29 4.18 6.74
N SER A 45 18.57 3.36 5.97
CA SER A 45 19.02 2.98 4.62
C SER A 45 18.36 3.87 3.56
N SER A 46 19.16 4.69 2.87
CA SER A 46 18.71 5.93 2.22
C SER A 46 18.04 5.80 0.85
N GLY A 47 17.42 4.66 0.52
CA GLY A 47 16.89 4.44 -0.85
C GLY A 47 15.65 3.56 -0.92
N VAL A 48 14.76 3.91 -1.84
CA VAL A 48 13.51 3.19 -2.15
C VAL A 48 13.75 1.71 -2.42
N VAL A 49 14.85 1.36 -3.09
CA VAL A 49 15.31 -0.02 -3.31
C VAL A 49 15.37 -0.83 -2.01
N VAL A 50 15.84 -0.22 -0.91
CA VAL A 50 16.00 -0.93 0.36
C VAL A 50 14.64 -1.19 1.01
N LEU A 51 13.72 -0.22 0.92
CA LEU A 51 12.35 -0.38 1.39
C LEU A 51 11.62 -1.48 0.60
N VAL A 52 11.75 -1.47 -0.74
CA VAL A 52 11.20 -2.51 -1.61
C VAL A 52 11.77 -3.89 -1.27
N ARG A 53 13.08 -3.99 -1.04
CA ARG A 53 13.73 -5.26 -0.68
C ARG A 53 13.32 -5.76 0.71
N SER A 54 13.16 -4.86 1.68
CA SER A 54 12.63 -5.18 3.02
C SER A 54 11.23 -5.75 2.91
N LEU A 55 10.33 -5.03 2.22
CA LEU A 55 8.95 -5.44 2.04
C LEU A 55 8.83 -6.77 1.29
N ALA A 56 9.60 -6.94 0.21
CA ALA A 56 9.65 -8.19 -0.53
C ALA A 56 10.14 -9.37 0.33
N ALA A 57 11.18 -9.16 1.15
CA ALA A 57 11.66 -10.20 2.07
C ALA A 57 10.59 -10.60 3.09
N ARG A 58 9.82 -9.64 3.61
CA ARG A 58 8.69 -9.92 4.51
C ARG A 58 7.57 -10.68 3.81
N VAL A 59 7.20 -10.31 2.58
CA VAL A 59 6.19 -11.03 1.78
C VAL A 59 6.64 -12.46 1.46
N VAL A 60 7.93 -12.68 1.21
CA VAL A 60 8.48 -14.03 1.03
C VAL A 60 8.39 -14.85 2.33
N ALA A 61 8.70 -14.24 3.48
CA ALA A 61 8.60 -14.89 4.78
C ALA A 61 7.15 -15.14 5.23
N GLU A 62 6.23 -14.25 4.86
CA GLU A 62 4.80 -14.28 5.20
C GLU A 62 3.96 -14.02 3.94
N PRO A 63 3.61 -15.07 3.16
CA PRO A 63 2.89 -14.90 1.89
C PRO A 63 1.49 -14.29 2.03
N THR A 64 0.84 -14.47 3.18
CA THR A 64 -0.46 -13.86 3.49
C THR A 64 -0.38 -12.33 3.55
N LEU A 65 0.78 -11.75 3.90
CA LEU A 65 1.02 -10.31 3.81
C LEU A 65 0.93 -9.83 2.36
N GLY A 66 1.48 -10.60 1.42
CA GLY A 66 1.43 -10.29 -0.02
C GLY A 66 0.01 -10.20 -0.58
N ALA A 67 -0.96 -10.89 0.03
CA ALA A 67 -2.37 -10.88 -0.38
C ALA A 67 -3.16 -9.69 0.20
N ARG A 68 -2.63 -8.96 1.19
CA ARG A 68 -3.32 -7.81 1.78
C ARG A 68 -3.35 -6.64 0.81
N ARG A 69 -4.47 -5.88 0.79
CA ARG A 69 -4.57 -4.66 0.00
C ARG A 69 -3.82 -3.52 0.67
N ILE A 70 -3.30 -2.59 -0.14
CA ILE A 70 -2.61 -1.39 0.34
C ILE A 70 -3.49 -0.61 1.33
N ARG A 71 -4.78 -0.39 1.01
CA ARG A 71 -5.72 0.29 1.93
C ARG A 71 -5.86 -0.38 3.29
N ASP A 72 -5.90 -1.71 3.32
CA ASP A 72 -6.10 -2.48 4.57
C ASP A 72 -4.87 -2.39 5.46
N VAL A 73 -3.68 -2.30 4.86
CA VAL A 73 -2.42 -2.12 5.57
C VAL A 73 -2.28 -0.69 6.11
N LEU A 74 -2.74 0.29 5.32
CA LEU A 74 -2.73 1.71 5.70
C LEU A 74 -3.88 2.09 6.65
N GLY A 75 -4.83 1.18 6.92
CA GLY A 75 -6.01 1.47 7.74
C GLY A 75 -6.96 2.49 7.13
N ILE A 76 -6.98 2.62 5.80
CA ILE A 76 -7.85 3.57 5.10
C ILE A 76 -9.25 2.94 4.98
N PRO A 77 -10.29 3.55 5.58
CA PRO A 77 -11.65 3.03 5.50
C PRO A 77 -12.15 3.09 4.05
N VAL A 78 -12.90 2.06 3.65
CA VAL A 78 -13.72 2.15 2.45
C VAL A 78 -14.86 3.10 2.79
N GLU A 79 -14.94 4.23 2.08
CA GLU A 79 -16.10 5.12 2.08
C GLU A 79 -17.30 4.31 1.56
N SER A 80 -17.92 3.51 2.43
CA SER A 80 -19.17 2.85 2.14
C SER A 80 -20.22 3.96 2.10
N GLY A 81 -20.61 4.38 0.90
CA GLY A 81 -21.73 5.28 0.73
C GLY A 81 -22.99 4.68 1.35
N VAL A 82 -23.30 5.06 2.59
CA VAL A 82 -24.58 4.83 3.25
C VAL A 82 -24.96 6.09 4.00
N GLU A 83 -25.69 6.98 3.31
CA GLU A 83 -26.70 7.81 3.96
C GLU A 83 -27.97 7.79 3.11
N ALA A 84 -28.67 6.65 3.14
CA ALA A 84 -30.07 6.53 2.72
C ALA A 84 -30.89 5.74 3.76
N ASP A 85 -30.53 5.87 5.03
CA ASP A 85 -31.26 5.25 6.15
C ASP A 85 -31.59 6.26 7.26
N ARG A 86 -32.09 7.45 6.90
CA ARG A 86 -32.79 8.33 7.85
C ARG A 86 -33.78 9.24 7.11
N VAL A 87 -35.02 8.78 6.92
CA VAL A 87 -36.23 9.44 7.43
C VAL A 87 -37.37 8.40 7.38
N LEU A 88 -37.48 7.60 8.43
CA LEU A 88 -38.77 7.07 8.86
C LEU A 88 -39.02 7.69 10.24
N LEU A 89 -39.66 8.85 10.26
CA LEU A 89 -40.26 9.42 11.45
C LEU A 89 -41.65 9.94 11.06
N ALA A 90 -42.62 9.15 11.48
CA ALA A 90 -44.03 9.47 11.48
C ALA A 90 -44.31 10.73 12.29
N VAL A 91 -45.14 11.62 11.74
CA VAL A 91 -46.18 12.42 12.44
C VAL A 91 -47.35 12.57 11.49
#